data_AF-A0A2V7RUY4-F1
#
_entry.id   AF-A0A2V7RUY4-F1
#
_cell.length_a   1.000
_cell.length_b   1.000
_cell.length_c   1.000
_cell.angle_alpha   90.00
_cell.angle_beta   90.00
_cell.angle_gamma   90.00
#
_symmetry.space_group_name_H-M   'P 1'
#
loop_
_entity.id
_entity.type
_entity.pdbx_description
1 polymer ?
#
loop_
_entity_poly.entity_id
_entity_poly.type
_entity_poly.pdbx_seq_one_letter_code
_entity_poly.pdbx_strand_id
1 'polypeptide(L)'
;MTNRRNFRGASCSLVLIVVAVASPVRGQSLARRVASAPEGRVQFSFAARPGVCGNGRTYIQTGPNSFSGSWVGSVDDTRRMDPCIAGPVRVVLDRADRSVISLQTYVGPPGVDQGTADLGTVDAQDAVDYLFSLAREAEGRVGREAIMPAMLADDVRTSRQLLEIGRDMSRPRETRRSALSWLGQSAGAQGVVPSTVTDALLQIARDESDNMEVRRSALGVLSRLDHGAGIPPLIELARANLSGDRTWLSKESLSALARSGDPRARDFLRNVVQRTDVADDVLYTAIRGLGTEYATGRDADLLRQVYPKLTGEHSRDAVLSALAEIGGTENTRWLLGIARDENAPIAMRRRALSYASRAGVPIADLVRLYDTTTDPQMKDALISFYVQSGDRHAVDKLLSIAKNDENPAIRRRTIAQLSRSEDPRVKEFLKDLIER
;
A
#
# COMPACT_ATOMS: atom_id res chain seq x y z
N MET A 1 -92.94 -59.99 21.44
CA MET A 1 -92.61 -59.15 20.27
C MET A 1 -92.36 -57.74 20.82
N THR A 2 -91.22 -57.07 20.72
CA THR A 2 -90.04 -57.25 19.89
C THR A 2 -88.88 -56.47 20.53
N ASN A 3 -87.67 -56.99 20.29
CA ASN A 3 -86.35 -56.63 20.79
C ASN A 3 -85.80 -55.30 20.24
N ARG A 4 -84.91 -54.60 20.98
CA ARG A 4 -83.75 -53.78 20.51
C ARG A 4 -83.13 -53.00 21.70
N ARG A 5 -82.03 -53.47 22.29
CA ARG A 5 -80.60 -53.27 21.97
C ARG A 5 -79.97 -52.00 22.60
N ASN A 6 -79.01 -52.27 23.49
CA ASN A 6 -77.99 -51.42 24.09
C ASN A 6 -77.29 -50.46 23.10
N PHE A 7 -76.82 -49.31 23.58
CA PHE A 7 -75.44 -48.84 23.35
C PHE A 7 -74.99 -47.88 24.46
N ARG A 8 -73.91 -48.25 25.16
CA ARG A 8 -73.15 -47.40 26.10
C ARG A 8 -72.27 -46.46 25.27
N GLY A 9 -72.44 -45.15 25.43
CA GLY A 9 -71.54 -44.14 24.88
C GLY A 9 -70.36 -43.92 25.82
N ALA A 10 -69.16 -44.30 25.39
CA ALA A 10 -67.90 -43.94 26.05
C ALA A 10 -67.51 -42.51 25.64
N SER A 11 -67.41 -41.60 26.61
CA SER A 11 -66.87 -40.25 26.41
C SER A 11 -65.35 -40.33 26.28
N CYS A 12 -64.85 -40.20 25.05
CA CYS A 12 -63.43 -40.08 24.74
C CYS A 12 -63.06 -38.59 24.77
N SER A 13 -62.44 -38.13 25.86
CA SER A 13 -61.91 -36.76 25.95
C SER A 13 -60.66 -36.64 25.09
N LEU A 14 -60.79 -35.95 23.95
CA LEU A 14 -59.70 -35.63 23.04
C LEU A 14 -58.82 -34.54 23.68
N VAL A 15 -57.61 -34.90 24.12
CA VAL A 15 -56.59 -33.93 24.52
C VAL A 15 -55.96 -33.35 23.26
N LEU A 16 -56.30 -32.11 22.94
CA LEU A 16 -55.69 -31.33 21.86
C LEU A 16 -54.29 -30.88 22.31
N ILE A 17 -53.27 -31.61 21.89
CA ILE A 17 -51.87 -31.15 21.98
C ILE A 17 -51.70 -30.07 20.92
N VAL A 18 -51.71 -28.80 21.36
CA VAL A 18 -51.29 -27.67 20.52
C VAL A 18 -49.78 -27.73 20.39
N VAL A 19 -49.30 -28.30 19.28
CA VAL A 19 -47.90 -28.16 18.86
C VAL A 19 -47.73 -26.72 18.38
N ALA A 20 -47.10 -25.88 19.20
CA ALA A 20 -46.66 -24.55 18.80
C ALA A 20 -45.55 -24.71 17.75
N VAL A 21 -45.94 -24.69 16.48
CA VAL A 21 -45.00 -24.58 15.36
C VAL A 21 -44.40 -23.17 15.44
N ALA A 22 -43.12 -23.07 15.79
CA ALA A 22 -42.40 -21.81 15.74
C ALA A 22 -42.28 -21.36 14.28
N SER A 23 -43.13 -20.42 13.88
CA SER A 23 -43.01 -19.74 12.59
C SER A 23 -41.68 -18.99 12.52
N PRO A 24 -40.93 -19.05 11.41
CA PRO A 24 -39.77 -18.19 11.24
C PRO A 24 -40.24 -16.73 11.28
N VAL A 25 -39.61 -15.92 12.12
CA VAL A 25 -39.84 -14.46 12.23
C VAL A 25 -39.38 -13.79 10.93
N ARG A 26 -40.22 -13.86 9.88
CA ARG A 26 -39.94 -13.38 8.52
C ARG A 26 -40.26 -11.89 8.31
N GLY A 27 -40.24 -11.07 9.36
CA GLY A 27 -40.65 -9.66 9.27
C GLY A 27 -39.86 -8.67 10.11
N GLN A 28 -38.78 -9.08 10.77
CA GLN A 28 -37.93 -8.18 11.54
C GLN A 28 -36.58 -8.02 10.84
N SER A 29 -36.18 -6.78 10.56
CA SER A 29 -34.86 -6.48 9.99
C SER A 29 -33.75 -7.03 10.87
N LEU A 30 -32.61 -7.37 10.27
CA LEU A 30 -31.44 -7.84 11.02
C LEU A 30 -31.02 -6.84 12.10
N ALA A 31 -31.08 -5.54 11.80
CA ALA A 31 -30.82 -4.48 12.78
C ALA A 31 -31.68 -4.61 14.05
N ARG A 32 -32.99 -4.86 13.90
CA ARG A 32 -33.89 -5.04 15.05
C ARG A 32 -33.56 -6.30 15.84
N ARG A 33 -33.24 -7.40 15.15
CA ARG A 33 -32.86 -8.68 15.77
C ARG A 33 -31.57 -8.54 16.58
N VAL A 34 -30.56 -7.87 16.03
CA VAL A 34 -29.32 -7.57 16.76
C VAL A 34 -29.60 -6.66 17.95
N ALA A 35 -30.42 -5.61 17.79
CA ALA A 35 -30.77 -4.71 18.89
C ALA A 35 -31.51 -5.43 20.04
N SER A 36 -32.37 -6.40 19.72
CA SER A 36 -33.11 -7.21 20.70
C SER A 36 -32.32 -8.37 21.32
N ALA A 37 -31.14 -8.68 20.79
CA ALA A 37 -30.31 -9.75 21.34
C ALA A 37 -29.80 -9.37 22.75
N PRO A 38 -29.39 -10.34 23.58
CA PRO A 38 -28.68 -10.06 24.82
C PRO A 38 -27.43 -9.19 24.59
N GLU A 39 -26.99 -8.49 25.64
CA GLU A 39 -25.65 -7.87 25.66
C GLU A 39 -24.56 -8.94 25.59
N GLY A 40 -23.36 -8.57 25.12
CA GLY A 40 -22.27 -9.50 24.86
C GLY A 40 -22.18 -9.92 23.39
N ARG A 41 -21.79 -11.17 23.13
CA ARG A 41 -21.47 -11.63 21.77
C ARG A 41 -22.73 -12.05 21.02
N VAL A 42 -22.89 -11.55 19.80
CA VAL A 42 -23.99 -11.89 18.88
C VAL A 42 -23.39 -12.33 17.55
N GLN A 43 -23.91 -13.38 16.92
CA GLN A 43 -23.46 -13.80 15.60
C GLN A 43 -24.60 -14.00 14.61
N PHE A 44 -24.26 -13.89 13.34
CA PHE A 44 -25.10 -14.30 12.21
C PHE A 44 -24.21 -14.74 11.04
N SER A 45 -24.80 -15.47 10.10
CA SER A 45 -24.10 -15.90 8.89
C SER A 45 -24.90 -15.65 7.62
N PHE A 46 -24.22 -15.40 6.50
CA PHE A 46 -24.85 -15.22 5.19
C PHE A 46 -23.99 -15.84 4.08
N ALA A 47 -24.58 -16.01 2.90
CA ALA A 47 -23.89 -16.60 1.75
C ALA A 47 -22.71 -15.74 1.30
N ALA A 48 -21.55 -16.38 1.11
CA ALA A 48 -20.35 -15.74 0.55
C ALA A 48 -20.38 -15.85 -0.98
N ARG A 49 -19.92 -14.80 -1.67
CA ARG A 49 -19.77 -14.82 -3.13
C ARG A 49 -18.75 -15.87 -3.60
N PRO A 50 -18.84 -16.34 -4.86
CA PRO A 50 -17.85 -17.25 -5.43
C PRO A 50 -16.40 -16.75 -5.30
N GLY A 51 -15.48 -17.68 -5.02
CA GLY A 51 -14.05 -17.38 -4.86
C GLY A 51 -13.62 -16.89 -3.47
N VAL A 52 -14.57 -16.72 -2.54
CA VAL A 52 -14.27 -16.41 -1.13
C VAL A 52 -14.17 -17.72 -0.32
N CYS A 53 -13.07 -17.89 0.41
CA CYS A 53 -12.84 -19.04 1.27
C CYS A 53 -12.03 -18.66 2.52
N GLY A 54 -11.97 -19.57 3.49
CA GLY A 54 -11.15 -19.40 4.68
C GLY A 54 -11.10 -20.65 5.54
N ASN A 55 -10.44 -20.57 6.69
CA ASN A 55 -10.37 -21.69 7.64
C ASN A 55 -11.38 -21.57 8.80
N GLY A 56 -12.30 -20.61 8.74
CA GLY A 56 -13.31 -20.34 9.78
C GLY A 56 -12.78 -19.68 11.06
N ARG A 57 -11.48 -19.39 11.14
CA ARG A 57 -10.81 -18.99 12.41
C ARG A 57 -9.86 -17.81 12.30
N THR A 58 -8.90 -17.83 11.38
CA THR A 58 -7.76 -16.90 11.42
C THR A 58 -7.50 -16.20 10.09
N TYR A 59 -8.00 -16.72 8.98
CA TYR A 59 -7.80 -16.07 7.68
C TYR A 59 -8.98 -16.20 6.71
N ILE A 60 -9.04 -15.22 5.80
CA ILE A 60 -9.97 -15.14 4.68
C ILE A 60 -9.16 -14.87 3.41
N GLN A 61 -9.52 -15.56 2.34
CA GLN A 61 -9.02 -15.35 0.98
C GLN A 61 -10.18 -14.97 0.07
N THR A 62 -9.96 -13.98 -0.78
CA THR A 62 -10.99 -13.41 -1.69
C THR A 62 -10.64 -13.55 -3.17
N GLY A 63 -9.54 -14.24 -3.47
CA GLY A 63 -8.97 -14.43 -4.80
C GLY A 63 -7.53 -14.98 -4.70
N PRO A 64 -6.87 -15.24 -5.84
CA PRO A 64 -5.46 -15.64 -5.86
C PRO A 64 -4.59 -14.58 -5.17
N ASN A 65 -3.74 -14.99 -4.22
CA ASN A 65 -2.82 -14.10 -3.48
C ASN A 65 -3.46 -12.97 -2.65
N SER A 66 -4.78 -13.00 -2.39
CA SER A 66 -5.41 -12.07 -1.43
C SER A 66 -5.58 -12.71 -0.06
N PHE A 67 -5.02 -12.10 0.98
CA PHE A 67 -5.06 -12.63 2.34
C PHE A 67 -5.44 -11.55 3.34
N SER A 68 -6.36 -11.87 4.24
CA SER A 68 -6.74 -11.04 5.38
C SER A 68 -6.77 -11.89 6.65
N GLY A 69 -6.15 -11.41 7.73
CA GLY A 69 -6.09 -12.10 9.02
C GLY A 69 -4.66 -12.29 9.56
N SER A 70 -4.51 -13.15 10.56
CA SER A 70 -3.21 -13.48 11.16
C SER A 70 -2.83 -14.92 10.85
N TRP A 71 -1.61 -15.11 10.37
CA TRP A 71 -1.02 -16.43 10.21
C TRP A 71 -0.27 -16.81 11.49
N VAL A 72 -0.66 -17.93 12.09
CA VAL A 72 0.15 -18.57 13.14
C VAL A 72 0.82 -19.76 12.50
N GLY A 73 2.02 -19.54 11.94
CA GLY A 73 2.94 -20.64 11.74
C GLY A 73 3.73 -20.84 13.01
N SER A 74 3.57 -22.02 13.61
CA SER A 74 4.54 -22.49 14.58
C SER A 74 5.87 -22.74 13.86
N VAL A 75 6.98 -22.31 14.47
CA VAL A 75 8.36 -22.52 13.97
C VAL A 75 8.71 -24.03 13.88
N ASP A 76 7.91 -24.89 14.51
CA ASP A 76 8.15 -26.33 14.63
C ASP A 76 7.29 -27.23 13.73
N ASP A 77 6.55 -26.71 12.74
CA ASP A 77 5.72 -27.59 11.91
C ASP A 77 5.84 -27.38 10.41
N THR A 78 6.29 -28.45 9.76
CA THR A 78 6.09 -28.80 8.35
C THR A 78 4.59 -28.91 7.94
N ARG A 79 3.68 -28.20 8.62
CA ARG A 79 2.24 -28.25 8.35
C ARG A 79 1.90 -27.45 7.09
N ARG A 80 1.42 -28.19 6.10
CA ARG A 80 0.55 -27.68 5.02
C ARG A 80 -0.44 -26.69 5.61
N MET A 81 -0.60 -25.56 4.93
CA MET A 81 -1.60 -24.54 5.27
C MET A 81 -2.95 -25.21 5.54
N ASP A 82 -3.64 -24.82 6.62
CA ASP A 82 -5.04 -25.20 6.82
C ASP A 82 -5.81 -24.87 5.54
N PRO A 83 -6.57 -25.82 4.99
CA PRO A 83 -7.17 -25.66 3.66
C PRO A 83 -8.11 -24.45 3.64
N CYS A 84 -8.08 -23.70 2.55
CA CYS A 84 -9.02 -22.62 2.29
C CYS A 84 -10.33 -23.25 1.83
N ILE A 85 -11.33 -23.29 2.71
CA ILE A 85 -12.59 -23.96 2.46
C ILE A 85 -13.66 -22.90 2.20
N ALA A 86 -14.40 -23.04 1.10
CA ALA A 86 -15.56 -22.22 0.83
C ALA A 86 -16.64 -22.46 1.88
N GLY A 87 -17.27 -21.39 2.36
CA GLY A 87 -18.29 -21.47 3.40
C GLY A 87 -18.97 -20.13 3.60
N PRO A 88 -20.01 -20.05 4.45
CA PRO A 88 -20.70 -18.80 4.71
C PRO A 88 -19.76 -17.77 5.33
N VAL A 89 -20.07 -16.49 5.11
CA VAL A 89 -19.51 -15.42 5.90
C VAL A 89 -20.19 -15.46 7.26
N ARG A 90 -19.41 -15.51 8.34
CA ARG A 90 -19.88 -15.43 9.72
C ARG A 90 -19.37 -14.14 10.33
N VAL A 91 -20.30 -13.34 10.85
CA VAL A 91 -20.00 -12.09 11.54
C VAL A 91 -20.29 -12.28 13.01
N VAL A 92 -19.32 -11.95 13.85
CA VAL A 92 -19.44 -11.92 15.31
C VAL A 92 -19.34 -10.47 15.75
N LEU A 93 -20.31 -10.03 16.54
CA LEU A 93 -20.42 -8.69 17.07
C LEU A 93 -20.26 -8.76 18.58
N ASP A 94 -19.40 -7.92 19.15
CA ASP A 94 -19.39 -7.67 20.58
C ASP A 94 -20.24 -6.43 20.86
N ARG A 95 -21.23 -6.58 21.74
CA ARG A 95 -22.15 -5.52 22.15
C ARG A 95 -21.97 -5.12 23.60
N ALA A 96 -21.99 -3.81 23.82
CA ALA A 96 -22.04 -3.19 25.14
C ALA A 96 -22.89 -1.91 25.05
N ASP A 97 -23.64 -1.61 26.12
CA ASP A 97 -24.51 -0.43 26.20
C ASP A 97 -25.42 -0.28 24.96
N ARG A 98 -26.02 -1.39 24.53
CA ARG A 98 -26.88 -1.52 23.34
C ARG A 98 -26.22 -1.16 22.01
N SER A 99 -24.90 -0.98 22.00
CA SER A 99 -24.12 -0.56 20.83
C SER A 99 -23.13 -1.66 20.42
N VAL A 100 -22.79 -1.72 19.13
CA VAL A 100 -21.73 -2.62 18.65
C VAL A 100 -20.39 -1.95 18.91
N ILE A 101 -19.50 -2.62 19.65
CA ILE A 101 -18.17 -2.09 20.02
C ILE A 101 -17.02 -2.80 19.28
N SER A 102 -17.25 -4.01 18.76
CA SER A 102 -16.30 -4.72 17.90
C SER A 102 -17.03 -5.63 16.92
N LEU A 103 -16.41 -5.86 15.77
CA LEU A 103 -16.89 -6.75 14.71
C LEU A 103 -15.74 -7.64 14.25
N GLN A 104 -15.98 -8.95 14.21
CA GLN A 104 -15.06 -9.92 13.62
C GLN A 104 -15.74 -10.70 12.50
N THR A 105 -14.98 -10.97 11.45
CA THR A 105 -15.45 -11.66 10.25
C THR A 105 -14.68 -12.95 10.06
N TYR A 106 -15.40 -14.02 9.75
CA TYR A 106 -14.86 -15.34 9.44
C TYR A 106 -15.50 -15.87 8.16
N VAL A 107 -14.76 -16.71 7.43
CA VAL A 107 -15.25 -17.44 6.26
C VAL A 107 -14.75 -18.87 6.35
N GLY A 108 -15.61 -19.82 5.99
CA GLY A 108 -15.27 -21.24 5.92
C GLY A 108 -16.16 -22.09 6.81
N PRO A 109 -15.68 -23.23 7.31
CA PRO A 109 -16.48 -24.12 8.16
C PRO A 109 -17.01 -23.38 9.38
N PRO A 110 -18.27 -23.59 9.78
CA PRO A 110 -18.86 -22.90 10.91
C PRO A 110 -18.08 -23.23 12.20
N GLY A 111 -17.63 -22.19 12.89
CA GLY A 111 -17.04 -22.31 14.22
C GLY A 111 -18.13 -22.34 15.30
N VAL A 112 -17.83 -22.96 16.44
CA VAL A 112 -18.68 -22.91 17.64
C VAL A 112 -18.09 -21.86 18.59
N ASP A 113 -18.80 -20.75 18.78
CA ASP A 113 -18.47 -19.77 19.82
C ASP A 113 -19.42 -19.95 21.01
N GLN A 114 -18.90 -20.50 22.11
CA GLN A 114 -19.69 -20.68 23.33
C GLN A 114 -20.07 -19.32 23.92
N GLY A 115 -21.31 -19.19 24.41
CA GLY A 115 -21.81 -17.96 25.02
C GLY A 115 -22.20 -16.85 24.04
N THR A 116 -22.23 -17.15 22.74
CA THR A 116 -22.66 -16.21 21.69
C THR A 116 -24.14 -16.41 21.36
N ALA A 117 -24.91 -15.33 21.34
CA ALA A 117 -26.29 -15.35 20.86
C ALA A 117 -26.31 -15.50 19.33
N ASP A 118 -26.77 -16.65 18.84
CA ASP A 118 -26.81 -16.96 17.42
C ASP A 118 -28.14 -16.55 16.78
N LEU A 119 -28.09 -15.62 15.83
CA LEU A 119 -29.24 -15.21 15.03
C LEU A 119 -29.46 -16.13 13.82
N GLY A 120 -28.56 -17.09 13.58
CA GLY A 120 -28.61 -18.06 12.50
C GLY A 120 -28.26 -17.47 11.13
N THR A 121 -28.62 -18.21 10.08
CA THR A 121 -28.42 -17.78 8.70
C THR A 121 -29.44 -16.70 8.32
N VAL A 122 -28.94 -15.62 7.71
CA VAL A 122 -29.71 -14.47 7.24
C VAL A 122 -29.54 -14.27 5.74
N ASP A 123 -30.45 -13.51 5.15
CA ASP A 123 -30.33 -13.10 3.76
C ASP A 123 -29.11 -12.19 3.54
N ALA A 124 -28.44 -12.34 2.40
CA ALA A 124 -27.22 -11.59 2.09
C ALA A 124 -27.48 -10.09 1.95
N GLN A 125 -28.62 -9.69 1.39
CA GLN A 125 -29.02 -8.29 1.29
C GLN A 125 -29.30 -7.70 2.68
N ASP A 126 -30.04 -8.41 3.53
CA ASP A 126 -30.30 -7.99 4.91
C ASP A 126 -29.01 -7.80 5.73
N ALA A 127 -28.04 -8.71 5.53
CA ALA A 127 -26.72 -8.61 6.15
C ALA A 127 -25.96 -7.36 5.66
N VAL A 128 -25.90 -7.14 4.35
CA VAL A 128 -25.22 -5.99 3.76
C VAL A 128 -25.85 -4.67 4.20
N ASP A 129 -27.18 -4.58 4.22
CA ASP A 129 -27.89 -3.36 4.64
C ASP A 129 -27.60 -3.02 6.11
N TYR A 130 -27.56 -4.03 6.98
CA TYR A 130 -27.16 -3.85 8.38
C TYR A 130 -25.68 -3.46 8.54
N LEU A 131 -24.78 -4.14 7.82
CA LEU A 131 -23.35 -3.83 7.88
C LEU A 131 -23.04 -2.42 7.36
N PHE A 132 -23.72 -1.96 6.30
CA PHE A 132 -23.60 -0.57 5.85
C PHE A 132 -24.31 0.43 6.75
N SER A 133 -25.34 0.04 7.52
CA SER A 133 -25.86 0.93 8.58
C SER A 133 -24.79 1.14 9.66
N LEU A 134 -24.09 0.08 10.09
CA LEU A 134 -22.94 0.22 11.00
C LEU A 134 -21.84 1.10 10.41
N ALA A 135 -21.51 0.94 9.12
CA ALA A 135 -20.51 1.78 8.45
C ALA A 135 -20.92 3.26 8.39
N ARG A 136 -22.22 3.55 8.32
CA ARG A 136 -22.75 4.91 8.30
C ARG A 136 -22.94 5.50 9.69
N GLU A 137 -23.22 4.72 10.71
CA GLU A 137 -23.66 5.23 12.02
C GLU A 137 -22.60 5.09 13.11
N ALA A 138 -21.81 4.02 13.07
CA ALA A 138 -20.86 3.71 14.12
C ALA A 138 -19.62 4.61 14.07
N GLU A 139 -19.19 5.08 15.23
CA GLU A 139 -17.93 5.80 15.40
C GLU A 139 -16.74 4.82 15.48
N GLY A 140 -15.54 5.36 15.26
CA GLY A 140 -14.30 4.60 15.45
C GLY A 140 -14.14 3.42 14.50
N ARG A 141 -13.73 2.27 15.05
CA ARG A 141 -13.25 1.12 14.27
C ARG A 141 -14.37 0.31 13.62
N VAL A 142 -15.52 0.21 14.30
CA VAL A 142 -16.65 -0.64 13.90
C VAL A 142 -17.15 -0.27 12.51
N GLY A 143 -17.30 1.04 12.23
CA GLY A 143 -17.79 1.49 10.93
C GLY A 143 -16.90 1.03 9.77
N ARG A 144 -15.57 1.05 9.96
CA ARG A 144 -14.62 0.54 8.96
C ARG A 144 -14.67 -0.99 8.85
N GLU A 145 -14.72 -1.69 9.98
CA GLU A 145 -14.71 -3.16 10.02
C GLU A 145 -15.97 -3.76 9.39
N ALA A 146 -17.11 -3.08 9.46
CA ALA A 146 -18.36 -3.53 8.85
C ALA A 146 -18.35 -3.55 7.32
N ILE A 147 -17.46 -2.78 6.66
CA ILE A 147 -17.42 -2.72 5.20
C ILE A 147 -16.93 -4.04 4.59
N MET A 148 -15.85 -4.62 5.12
CA MET A 148 -15.25 -5.83 4.54
C MET A 148 -16.23 -7.03 4.45
N PRO A 149 -16.92 -7.46 5.52
CA PRO A 149 -17.87 -8.57 5.43
C PRO A 149 -19.00 -8.29 4.45
N ALA A 150 -19.47 -7.04 4.32
CA ALA A 150 -20.49 -6.67 3.33
C ALA A 150 -19.99 -6.92 1.89
N MET A 151 -18.69 -6.73 1.64
CA MET A 151 -18.08 -6.98 0.33
C MET A 151 -17.88 -8.47 0.01
N LEU A 152 -18.08 -9.35 0.98
CA LEU A 152 -18.00 -10.80 0.79
C LEU A 152 -19.34 -11.44 0.43
N ALA A 153 -20.44 -10.69 0.55
CA ALA A 153 -21.80 -11.18 0.32
C ALA A 153 -22.01 -11.63 -1.14
N ASP A 154 -22.75 -12.73 -1.31
CA ASP A 154 -23.15 -13.24 -2.62
C ASP A 154 -24.20 -12.36 -3.30
N ASP A 155 -24.02 -12.10 -4.60
CA ASP A 155 -24.95 -11.38 -5.49
C ASP A 155 -25.49 -10.00 -5.00
N VAL A 156 -24.77 -9.29 -4.14
CA VAL A 156 -25.18 -7.94 -3.68
C VAL A 156 -24.39 -6.83 -4.39
N ARG A 157 -25.10 -5.87 -5.00
CA ARG A 157 -24.50 -4.66 -5.59
C ARG A 157 -24.32 -3.57 -4.54
N THR A 158 -23.05 -3.20 -4.28
CA THR A 158 -22.68 -2.30 -3.17
C THR A 158 -22.07 -0.96 -3.59
N SER A 159 -21.78 -0.76 -4.90
CA SER A 159 -21.03 0.40 -5.39
C SER A 159 -21.67 1.75 -5.00
N ARG A 160 -23.00 1.84 -4.98
CA ARG A 160 -23.72 3.05 -4.58
C ARG A 160 -23.53 3.35 -3.10
N GLN A 161 -23.72 2.36 -2.23
CA GLN A 161 -23.58 2.49 -0.78
C GLN A 161 -22.14 2.84 -0.39
N LEU A 162 -21.15 2.19 -1.01
CA LEU A 162 -19.73 2.54 -0.81
C LEU A 162 -19.43 3.97 -1.22
N LEU A 163 -20.01 4.43 -2.33
CA LEU A 163 -19.81 5.79 -2.81
C LEU A 163 -20.48 6.83 -1.89
N GLU A 164 -21.67 6.54 -1.37
CA GLU A 164 -22.35 7.37 -0.36
C GLU A 164 -21.47 7.52 0.89
N ILE A 165 -20.95 6.41 1.43
CA ILE A 165 -20.05 6.43 2.60
C ILE A 165 -18.77 7.20 2.29
N GLY A 166 -18.16 6.99 1.11
CA GLY A 166 -16.94 7.68 0.70
C GLY A 166 -17.11 9.20 0.57
N ARG A 167 -18.30 9.67 0.15
CA ARG A 167 -18.61 11.09 -0.03
C ARG A 167 -19.04 11.81 1.23
N ASP A 168 -19.60 11.10 2.21
CA ASP A 168 -20.10 11.71 3.43
C ASP A 168 -18.96 12.21 4.32
N MET A 169 -18.71 13.52 4.27
CA MET A 169 -17.67 14.21 5.03
C MET A 169 -17.90 14.16 6.55
N SER A 170 -19.10 13.79 7.02
CA SER A 170 -19.38 13.57 8.44
C SER A 170 -18.88 12.23 8.96
N ARG A 171 -18.48 11.30 8.08
CA ARG A 171 -17.96 9.99 8.50
C ARG A 171 -16.46 10.03 8.81
N PRO A 172 -15.96 9.16 9.70
CA PRO A 172 -14.54 9.05 9.99
C PRO A 172 -13.68 8.79 8.75
N ARG A 173 -12.53 9.47 8.67
CA ARG A 173 -11.57 9.39 7.57
C ARG A 173 -11.23 7.94 7.14
N GLU A 174 -10.98 7.06 8.11
CA GLU A 174 -10.63 5.66 7.83
C GLU A 174 -11.78 4.84 7.25
N THR A 175 -13.02 5.10 7.68
CA THR A 175 -14.23 4.48 7.13
C THR A 175 -14.41 4.89 5.67
N ARG A 176 -14.27 6.20 5.39
CA ARG A 176 -14.36 6.74 4.02
C ARG A 176 -13.28 6.16 3.11
N ARG A 177 -12.02 6.12 3.56
CA ARG A 177 -10.89 5.52 2.82
C ARG A 177 -11.15 4.04 2.52
N SER A 178 -11.66 3.28 3.49
CA SER A 178 -12.01 1.87 3.29
C SER A 178 -13.13 1.71 2.26
N ALA A 179 -14.19 2.53 2.35
CA ALA A 179 -15.29 2.50 1.38
C ALA A 179 -14.81 2.79 -0.05
N LEU A 180 -13.97 3.83 -0.23
CA LEU A 180 -13.39 4.15 -1.54
C LEU A 180 -12.46 3.04 -2.07
N SER A 181 -11.68 2.41 -1.20
CA SER A 181 -10.82 1.28 -1.57
C SER A 181 -11.63 0.10 -2.07
N TRP A 182 -12.69 -0.28 -1.33
CA TRP A 182 -13.59 -1.36 -1.74
C TRP A 182 -14.38 -1.01 -3.00
N LEU A 183 -14.78 0.26 -3.18
CA LEU A 183 -15.44 0.74 -4.40
C LEU A 183 -14.57 0.50 -5.63
N GLY A 184 -13.27 0.84 -5.54
CA GLY A 184 -12.32 0.59 -6.62
C GLY A 184 -12.17 -0.90 -6.95
N GLN A 185 -12.03 -1.72 -5.91
CA GLN A 185 -11.85 -3.17 -6.07
C GLN A 185 -13.10 -3.87 -6.61
N SER A 186 -14.31 -3.44 -6.23
CA SER A 186 -15.55 -4.09 -6.66
C SER A 186 -16.09 -3.55 -7.98
N ALA A 187 -15.78 -2.31 -8.36
CA ALA A 187 -16.30 -1.71 -9.60
C ALA A 187 -15.81 -2.46 -10.85
N GLY A 188 -14.59 -3.01 -10.82
CA GLY A 188 -14.03 -3.76 -11.93
C GLY A 188 -14.45 -5.23 -12.00
N ALA A 189 -14.74 -5.85 -10.85
CA ALA A 189 -15.28 -7.20 -10.77
C ALA A 189 -16.66 -7.35 -11.47
N GLN A 190 -17.38 -6.25 -11.71
CA GLN A 190 -18.67 -6.22 -12.37
C GLN A 190 -18.58 -5.90 -13.88
N GLY A 191 -17.38 -5.89 -14.45
CA GLY A 191 -17.12 -5.59 -15.85
C GLY A 191 -16.63 -4.16 -16.06
N VAL A 192 -17.35 -3.38 -16.88
CA VAL A 192 -16.94 -2.00 -17.20
C VAL A 192 -17.18 -1.10 -16.00
N VAL A 193 -16.11 -0.45 -15.52
CA VAL A 193 -16.20 0.56 -14.44
C VAL A 193 -17.12 1.70 -14.88
N PRO A 194 -18.24 1.98 -14.16
CA PRO A 194 -19.14 3.06 -14.52
C PRO A 194 -18.47 4.43 -14.43
N SER A 195 -18.76 5.34 -15.37
CA SER A 195 -18.20 6.70 -15.36
C SER A 195 -18.56 7.47 -14.09
N THR A 196 -19.70 7.17 -13.48
CA THR A 196 -20.14 7.74 -12.19
C THR A 196 -19.15 7.47 -11.06
N VAL A 197 -18.43 6.34 -11.08
CA VAL A 197 -17.38 6.03 -10.09
C VAL A 197 -16.17 6.91 -10.33
N THR A 198 -15.68 7.01 -11.57
CA THR A 198 -14.54 7.87 -11.91
C THR A 198 -14.84 9.35 -11.63
N ASP A 199 -16.02 9.84 -12.00
CA ASP A 199 -16.44 11.23 -11.80
C ASP A 199 -16.51 11.56 -10.31
N ALA A 200 -17.04 10.64 -9.51
CA ALA A 200 -17.13 10.81 -8.08
C ALA A 200 -15.76 10.82 -7.38
N LEU A 201 -14.84 9.94 -7.78
CA LEU A 201 -13.47 9.93 -7.26
C LEU A 201 -12.72 11.21 -7.65
N LEU A 202 -12.92 11.71 -8.87
CA LEU A 202 -12.37 13.00 -9.31
C LEU A 202 -12.94 14.18 -8.51
N GLN A 203 -14.24 14.16 -8.22
CA GLN A 203 -14.89 15.18 -7.38
C GLN A 203 -14.28 15.19 -5.98
N ILE A 204 -14.14 14.04 -5.33
CA ILE A 204 -13.50 13.90 -4.02
C ILE A 204 -12.06 14.40 -4.06
N ALA A 205 -11.28 14.01 -5.07
CA ALA A 205 -9.89 14.46 -5.18
C ALA A 205 -9.75 15.99 -5.31
N ARG A 206 -10.66 16.63 -6.05
CA ARG A 206 -10.67 18.08 -6.31
C ARG A 206 -11.21 18.91 -5.15
N ASP A 207 -12.01 18.34 -4.26
CA ASP A 207 -12.63 19.07 -3.15
C ASP A 207 -11.59 19.50 -2.11
N GLU A 208 -11.22 20.79 -2.12
CA GLU A 208 -10.24 21.36 -1.20
C GLU A 208 -10.75 21.46 0.24
N SER A 209 -12.07 21.38 0.46
CA SER A 209 -12.65 21.35 1.81
C SER A 209 -12.58 19.96 2.46
N ASP A 210 -12.23 18.93 1.68
CA ASP A 210 -12.18 17.55 2.14
C ASP A 210 -10.84 17.17 2.79
N ASN A 211 -10.85 16.11 3.58
CA ASN A 211 -9.68 15.56 4.25
C ASN A 211 -8.62 15.09 3.23
N MET A 212 -7.40 15.60 3.41
CA MET A 212 -6.26 15.35 2.52
C MET A 212 -5.99 13.86 2.23
N GLU A 213 -6.11 12.99 3.23
CA GLU A 213 -5.86 11.56 3.03
C GLU A 213 -7.00 10.86 2.28
N VAL A 214 -8.24 11.35 2.38
CA VAL A 214 -9.37 10.84 1.59
C VAL A 214 -9.21 11.27 0.13
N ARG A 215 -8.86 12.53 -0.11
CA ARG A 215 -8.55 13.05 -1.45
C ARG A 215 -7.42 12.26 -2.12
N ARG A 216 -6.32 12.00 -1.40
CA ARG A 216 -5.22 11.13 -1.85
C ARG A 216 -5.68 9.69 -2.10
N SER A 217 -6.56 9.16 -1.24
CA SER A 217 -7.14 7.83 -1.42
C SER A 217 -7.93 7.74 -2.72
N ALA A 218 -8.73 8.76 -3.06
CA ALA A 218 -9.48 8.79 -4.30
C ALA A 218 -8.57 8.75 -5.55
N LEU A 219 -7.48 9.51 -5.56
CA LEU A 219 -6.46 9.46 -6.61
C LEU A 219 -5.80 8.07 -6.72
N GLY A 220 -5.47 7.46 -5.58
CA GLY A 220 -4.89 6.12 -5.54
C GLY A 220 -5.87 5.02 -5.98
N VAL A 221 -7.18 5.21 -5.76
CA VAL A 221 -8.22 4.30 -6.27
C VAL A 221 -8.33 4.44 -7.79
N LEU A 222 -8.41 5.67 -8.31
CA LEU A 222 -8.44 5.92 -9.77
C LEU A 222 -7.28 5.21 -10.50
N SER A 223 -6.07 5.23 -9.93
CA SER A 223 -4.89 4.63 -10.58
C SER A 223 -4.90 3.10 -10.60
N ARG A 224 -5.80 2.46 -9.84
CA ARG A 224 -5.93 1.00 -9.73
C ARG A 224 -7.26 0.47 -10.25
N LEU A 225 -8.10 1.33 -10.84
CA LEU A 225 -9.33 0.86 -11.46
C LEU A 225 -9.02 -0.11 -12.61
N ASP A 226 -9.81 -1.17 -12.70
CA ASP A 226 -9.63 -2.24 -13.68
C ASP A 226 -9.53 -1.71 -15.11
N HIS A 227 -8.70 -2.41 -15.90
CA HIS A 227 -8.38 -2.04 -17.28
C HIS A 227 -7.84 -0.61 -17.47
N GLY A 228 -7.36 0.00 -16.37
CA GLY A 228 -6.86 1.36 -16.37
C GLY A 228 -7.94 2.40 -16.67
N ALA A 229 -9.20 2.15 -16.29
CA ALA A 229 -10.31 3.06 -16.55
C ALA A 229 -10.10 4.46 -15.93
N GLY A 230 -9.39 4.54 -14.79
CA GLY A 230 -9.07 5.82 -14.16
C GLY A 230 -7.81 6.51 -14.69
N ILE A 231 -7.06 5.90 -15.61
CA ILE A 231 -5.79 6.47 -16.11
C ILE A 231 -6.02 7.70 -17.00
N PRO A 232 -6.90 7.67 -18.03
CA PRO A 232 -7.19 8.87 -18.81
C PRO A 232 -7.67 10.08 -17.97
N PRO A 233 -8.65 9.95 -17.05
CA PRO A 233 -9.06 11.10 -16.24
C PRO A 233 -7.97 11.57 -15.25
N LEU A 234 -7.12 10.67 -14.74
CA LEU A 234 -5.96 11.08 -13.92
C LEU A 234 -4.91 11.86 -14.73
N ILE A 235 -4.65 11.47 -15.98
CA ILE A 235 -3.76 12.20 -16.88
C ILE A 235 -4.30 13.62 -17.11
N GLU A 236 -5.59 13.76 -17.40
CA GLU A 236 -6.20 15.06 -17.62
C GLU A 236 -6.21 15.92 -16.35
N LEU A 237 -6.47 15.32 -15.18
CA LEU A 237 -6.35 16.01 -13.89
C LEU A 237 -4.92 16.50 -13.64
N ALA A 238 -3.91 15.65 -13.87
CA ALA A 238 -2.51 16.02 -13.70
C ALA A 238 -2.15 17.16 -14.65
N ARG A 239 -2.47 17.01 -15.96
CA ARG A 239 -2.20 17.98 -17.02
C ARG A 239 -2.74 19.37 -16.70
N ALA A 240 -3.99 19.44 -16.24
CA ALA A 240 -4.66 20.69 -15.89
C ALA A 240 -4.04 21.40 -14.67
N ASN A 241 -3.19 20.73 -13.89
CA ASN A 241 -2.59 21.26 -12.66
C ASN A 241 -1.05 21.22 -12.70
N LEU A 242 -0.42 21.03 -13.87
CA LEU A 242 1.05 21.04 -14.01
C LEU A 242 1.65 22.42 -13.76
N SER A 243 0.89 23.48 -13.99
CA SER A 243 1.27 24.87 -13.81
C SER A 243 0.20 25.57 -12.96
N GLY A 244 0.61 26.43 -12.02
CA GLY A 244 -0.29 27.16 -11.12
C GLY A 244 -0.22 26.71 -9.66
N ASP A 245 -1.09 27.28 -8.82
CA ASP A 245 -1.01 27.16 -7.35
C ASP A 245 -1.39 25.76 -6.82
N ARG A 246 -2.13 24.97 -7.61
CA ARG A 246 -2.64 23.63 -7.23
C ARG A 246 -1.63 22.51 -7.44
N THR A 247 -0.37 22.73 -7.09
CA THR A 247 0.73 21.77 -7.29
C THR A 247 0.52 20.45 -6.55
N TRP A 248 -0.26 20.43 -5.47
CA TRP A 248 -0.64 19.20 -4.78
C TRP A 248 -1.37 18.22 -5.70
N LEU A 249 -2.34 18.69 -6.49
CA LEU A 249 -3.13 17.83 -7.38
C LEU A 249 -2.26 17.20 -8.46
N SER A 250 -1.34 17.96 -9.07
CA SER A 250 -0.42 17.40 -10.05
C SER A 250 0.56 16.42 -9.42
N LYS A 251 1.21 16.74 -8.29
CA LYS A 251 2.16 15.83 -7.61
C LYS A 251 1.51 14.51 -7.21
N GLU A 252 0.32 14.54 -6.60
CA GLU A 252 -0.36 13.30 -6.18
C GLU A 252 -0.89 12.50 -7.38
N SER A 253 -1.39 13.18 -8.43
CA SER A 253 -1.83 12.51 -9.66
C SER A 253 -0.65 11.86 -10.39
N LEU A 254 0.49 12.55 -10.53
CA LEU A 254 1.73 11.99 -11.10
C LEU A 254 2.23 10.79 -10.29
N SER A 255 2.16 10.87 -8.96
CA SER A 255 2.54 9.76 -8.08
C SER A 255 1.59 8.56 -8.23
N ALA A 256 0.29 8.80 -8.38
CA ALA A 256 -0.70 7.75 -8.63
C ALA A 256 -0.50 7.10 -10.01
N LEU A 257 -0.27 7.92 -11.04
CA LEU A 257 0.08 7.48 -12.40
C LEU A 257 1.36 6.63 -12.42
N ALA A 258 2.41 7.05 -11.70
CA ALA A 258 3.66 6.29 -11.60
C ALA A 258 3.47 4.89 -11.01
N ARG A 259 2.70 4.77 -9.92
CA ARG A 259 2.39 3.48 -9.27
C ARG A 259 1.49 2.57 -10.09
N SER A 260 0.77 3.10 -11.07
CA SER A 260 -0.15 2.28 -11.89
C SER A 260 0.59 1.34 -12.85
N GLY A 261 1.81 1.70 -13.27
CA GLY A 261 2.53 1.00 -14.33
C GLY A 261 1.89 1.08 -15.72
N ASP A 262 0.73 1.73 -15.89
CA ASP A 262 0.00 1.79 -17.16
C ASP A 262 0.85 2.46 -18.25
N PRO A 263 1.00 1.87 -19.45
CA PRO A 263 1.81 2.45 -20.51
C PRO A 263 1.46 3.90 -20.87
N ARG A 264 0.17 4.26 -20.84
CA ARG A 264 -0.30 5.63 -21.10
C ARG A 264 0.15 6.59 -20.00
N ALA A 265 0.08 6.14 -18.74
CA ALA A 265 0.59 6.89 -17.61
C ALA A 265 2.10 7.13 -17.73
N ARG A 266 2.85 6.10 -18.14
CA ARG A 266 4.30 6.21 -18.35
C ARG A 266 4.67 7.15 -19.50
N ASP A 267 3.96 7.09 -20.61
CA ASP A 267 4.14 8.03 -21.72
C ASP A 267 3.84 9.48 -21.30
N PHE A 268 2.81 9.69 -20.47
CA PHE A 268 2.53 11.00 -19.91
C PHE A 268 3.67 11.50 -19.01
N LEU A 269 4.20 10.66 -18.10
CA LEU A 269 5.36 11.03 -17.26
C LEU A 269 6.58 11.42 -18.11
N ARG A 270 6.88 10.66 -19.18
CA ARG A 270 7.96 10.99 -20.14
C ARG A 270 7.75 12.35 -20.81
N ASN A 271 6.51 12.70 -21.14
CA ASN A 271 6.20 14.01 -21.71
C ASN A 271 6.39 15.12 -20.69
N VAL A 272 6.01 14.90 -19.42
CA VAL A 272 6.17 15.90 -18.35
C VAL A 272 7.65 16.20 -18.07
N VAL A 273 8.52 15.18 -17.98
CA VAL A 273 9.96 15.40 -17.66
C VAL A 273 10.73 16.15 -18.75
N GLN A 274 10.18 16.26 -19.96
CA GLN A 274 10.76 17.03 -21.06
C GLN A 274 10.36 18.51 -21.04
N ARG A 275 9.39 18.89 -20.20
CA ARG A 275 8.91 20.27 -20.10
C ARG A 275 9.87 21.14 -19.28
N THR A 276 9.96 22.41 -19.67
CA THR A 276 10.78 23.43 -18.98
C THR A 276 9.94 24.48 -18.26
N ASP A 277 8.62 24.44 -18.41
CA ASP A 277 7.64 25.38 -17.85
C ASP A 277 6.89 24.82 -16.62
N VAL A 278 7.39 23.70 -16.09
CA VAL A 278 6.82 22.99 -14.93
C VAL A 278 7.69 23.26 -13.70
N ALA A 279 7.05 23.44 -12.54
CA ALA A 279 7.75 23.68 -11.28
C ALA A 279 8.70 22.53 -10.91
N ASP A 280 9.84 22.84 -10.28
CA ASP A 280 10.90 21.88 -9.95
C ASP A 280 10.39 20.67 -9.15
N ASP A 281 9.53 20.90 -8.16
CA ASP A 281 8.90 19.86 -7.34
C ASP A 281 7.95 18.92 -8.13
N VAL A 282 7.32 19.44 -9.18
CA VAL A 282 6.42 18.66 -10.04
C VAL A 282 7.27 17.80 -10.99
N LEU A 283 8.34 18.37 -11.55
CA LEU A 283 9.34 17.62 -12.33
C LEU A 283 10.01 16.54 -11.49
N TYR A 284 10.43 16.87 -10.26
CA TYR A 284 10.95 15.91 -9.27
C TYR A 284 10.02 14.70 -9.16
N THR A 285 8.72 14.95 -8.96
CA THR A 285 7.73 13.88 -8.79
C THR A 285 7.61 13.00 -10.04
N ALA A 286 7.59 13.60 -11.23
CA ALA A 286 7.54 12.86 -12.49
C ALA A 286 8.82 12.02 -12.72
N ILE A 287 9.99 12.58 -12.43
CA ILE A 287 11.29 11.90 -12.55
C ILE A 287 11.38 10.71 -11.59
N ARG A 288 11.00 10.89 -10.32
CA ARG A 288 10.91 9.78 -9.35
C ARG A 288 9.96 8.69 -9.83
N GLY A 289 8.83 9.07 -10.42
CA GLY A 289 7.88 8.11 -11.01
C GLY A 289 8.45 7.29 -12.17
N LEU A 290 9.45 7.82 -12.89
CA LEU A 290 10.14 7.11 -13.96
C LEU A 290 11.25 6.16 -13.47
N GLY A 291 11.79 6.37 -12.27
CA GLY A 291 12.93 5.64 -11.71
C GLY A 291 12.64 4.47 -10.78
N THR A 292 11.37 4.08 -10.60
CA THR A 292 10.95 3.06 -9.61
C THR A 292 10.53 1.73 -10.27
N GLU A 293 9.55 1.01 -9.72
CA GLU A 293 9.18 -0.38 -10.05
C GLU A 293 9.02 -0.68 -11.55
N TYR A 294 8.49 0.27 -12.32
CA TYR A 294 8.22 0.12 -13.76
C TYR A 294 9.23 0.83 -14.68
N ALA A 295 10.42 1.13 -14.17
CA ALA A 295 11.44 1.82 -14.96
C ALA A 295 11.94 0.97 -16.14
N THR A 296 12.26 1.64 -17.25
CA THR A 296 12.74 1.01 -18.48
C THR A 296 14.04 1.64 -18.96
N GLY A 297 14.77 0.97 -19.85
CA GLY A 297 15.96 1.56 -20.49
C GLY A 297 15.66 2.89 -21.20
N ARG A 298 14.49 2.99 -21.85
CA ARG A 298 14.00 4.25 -22.45
C ARG A 298 13.84 5.37 -21.42
N ASP A 299 13.43 5.03 -20.19
CA ASP A 299 13.32 6.02 -19.12
C ASP A 299 14.72 6.49 -18.69
N ALA A 300 15.68 5.58 -18.55
CA ALA A 300 17.07 5.93 -18.24
C ALA A 300 17.71 6.82 -19.32
N ASP A 301 17.50 6.51 -20.60
CA ASP A 301 18.00 7.31 -21.73
C ASP A 301 17.42 8.72 -21.69
N LEU A 302 16.10 8.82 -21.50
CA LEU A 302 15.41 10.10 -21.41
C LEU A 302 15.92 10.92 -20.22
N LEU A 303 16.05 10.32 -19.04
CA LEU A 303 16.52 11.02 -17.83
C LEU A 303 17.93 11.59 -18.01
N ARG A 304 18.83 10.85 -18.66
CA ARG A 304 20.18 11.35 -19.01
C ARG A 304 20.12 12.49 -20.03
N GLN A 305 19.23 12.40 -21.02
CA GLN A 305 19.04 13.42 -22.04
C GLN A 305 18.47 14.74 -21.49
N VAL A 306 17.54 14.68 -20.53
CA VAL A 306 16.91 15.88 -19.96
C VAL A 306 17.76 16.54 -18.88
N TYR A 307 18.60 15.78 -18.17
CA TYR A 307 19.46 16.28 -17.08
C TYR A 307 20.16 17.63 -17.35
N PRO A 308 20.89 17.83 -18.47
CA PRO A 308 21.59 19.10 -18.71
C PRO A 308 20.66 20.30 -18.91
N LYS A 309 19.37 20.06 -19.21
CA LYS A 309 18.35 21.10 -19.41
C LYS A 309 17.68 21.52 -18.09
N LEU A 310 17.80 20.70 -17.05
CA LEU A 310 17.19 20.98 -15.75
C LEU A 310 17.92 22.13 -15.07
N THR A 311 17.19 23.06 -14.49
CA THR A 311 17.73 24.21 -13.73
C THR A 311 17.54 24.06 -12.22
N GLY A 312 16.50 23.33 -11.78
CA GLY A 312 16.18 23.14 -10.37
C GLY A 312 17.00 22.03 -9.70
N GLU A 313 17.26 22.20 -8.40
CA GLU A 313 18.08 21.27 -7.63
C GLU A 313 17.36 19.96 -7.33
N HIS A 314 16.05 19.99 -7.08
CA HIS A 314 15.29 18.78 -6.75
C HIS A 314 15.16 17.88 -7.97
N SER A 315 14.80 18.41 -9.14
CA SER A 315 14.72 17.60 -10.37
C SER A 315 16.08 17.02 -10.76
N ARG A 316 17.17 17.78 -10.63
CA ARG A 316 18.54 17.29 -10.87
C ARG A 316 18.91 16.13 -9.95
N ASP A 317 18.66 16.25 -8.65
CA ASP A 317 18.87 15.15 -7.68
C ASP A 317 18.01 13.93 -8.01
N ALA A 318 16.74 14.15 -8.37
CA ALA A 318 15.83 13.07 -8.73
C ALA A 318 16.35 12.26 -9.91
N VAL A 319 16.97 12.88 -10.91
CA VAL A 319 17.59 12.17 -12.03
C VAL A 319 18.74 11.29 -11.53
N LEU A 320 19.64 11.83 -10.71
CA LEU A 320 20.76 11.05 -10.19
C LEU A 320 20.26 9.84 -9.38
N SER A 321 19.26 10.04 -8.52
CA SER A 321 18.67 8.97 -7.70
C SER A 321 17.96 7.93 -8.56
N ALA A 322 17.15 8.38 -9.54
CA ALA A 322 16.41 7.49 -10.43
C ALA A 322 17.36 6.61 -11.26
N LEU A 323 18.43 7.18 -11.82
CA LEU A 323 19.41 6.41 -12.59
C LEU A 323 20.20 5.43 -11.73
N ALA A 324 20.48 5.77 -10.48
CA ALA A 324 21.12 4.85 -9.54
C ALA A 324 20.18 3.70 -9.12
N GLU A 325 18.89 3.98 -8.93
CA GLU A 325 17.86 2.96 -8.63
C GLU A 325 17.61 2.03 -9.82
N ILE A 326 17.56 2.56 -11.04
CA ILE A 326 17.50 1.75 -12.27
C ILE A 326 18.78 0.90 -12.40
N GLY A 327 19.92 1.46 -12.01
CA GLY A 327 21.21 0.78 -12.06
C GLY A 327 21.69 0.49 -13.49
N GLY A 328 22.62 -0.46 -13.61
CA GLY A 328 23.24 -0.83 -14.87
C GLY A 328 24.52 -0.04 -15.21
N THR A 329 25.44 -0.70 -15.91
CA THR A 329 26.80 -0.21 -16.17
C THR A 329 26.83 1.17 -16.83
N GLU A 330 25.88 1.45 -17.72
CA GLU A 330 25.82 2.71 -18.45
C GLU A 330 25.42 3.88 -17.52
N ASN A 331 24.42 3.68 -16.67
CA ASN A 331 23.97 4.67 -15.69
C ASN A 331 25.04 4.92 -14.63
N THR A 332 25.69 3.87 -14.14
CA THR A 332 26.81 3.98 -13.20
C THR A 332 27.98 4.76 -13.81
N ARG A 333 28.33 4.51 -15.08
CA ARG A 333 29.37 5.28 -15.78
C ARG A 333 28.97 6.74 -15.97
N TRP A 334 27.71 7.00 -16.30
CA TRP A 334 27.18 8.36 -16.48
C TRP A 334 27.21 9.15 -15.16
N LEU A 335 26.77 8.55 -14.04
CA LEU A 335 26.84 9.15 -12.71
C LEU A 335 28.29 9.49 -12.31
N LEU A 336 29.22 8.60 -12.60
CA LEU A 336 30.65 8.84 -12.37
C LEU A 336 31.20 9.97 -13.26
N GLY A 337 30.67 10.13 -14.47
CA GLY A 337 30.94 11.26 -15.34
C GLY A 337 30.56 12.60 -14.70
N ILE A 338 29.38 12.68 -14.07
CA ILE A 338 28.96 13.88 -13.33
C ILE A 338 29.87 14.15 -12.13
N ALA A 339 30.30 13.11 -11.40
CA ALA A 339 31.24 13.28 -10.29
C ALA A 339 32.62 13.82 -10.75
N ARG A 340 33.05 13.44 -11.96
CA ARG A 340 34.30 13.88 -12.60
C ARG A 340 34.26 15.29 -13.15
N ASP A 341 33.10 15.80 -13.54
CA ASP A 341 32.95 17.11 -14.17
C ASP A 341 33.34 18.24 -13.23
N GLU A 342 34.51 18.84 -13.45
CA GLU A 342 35.04 19.94 -12.63
C GLU A 342 34.26 21.24 -12.80
N ASN A 343 33.44 21.36 -13.85
CA ASN A 343 32.57 22.52 -14.07
C ASN A 343 31.26 22.43 -13.26
N ALA A 344 30.91 21.25 -12.75
CA ALA A 344 29.72 21.05 -11.96
C ALA A 344 29.93 21.51 -10.51
N PRO A 345 28.91 22.07 -9.83
CA PRO A 345 29.00 22.42 -8.42
C PRO A 345 29.42 21.23 -7.55
N ILE A 346 30.32 21.45 -6.60
CA ILE A 346 30.88 20.40 -5.75
C ILE A 346 29.81 19.60 -4.99
N ALA A 347 28.73 20.24 -4.56
CA ALA A 347 27.59 19.57 -3.94
C ALA A 347 26.97 18.51 -4.88
N MET A 348 26.83 18.83 -6.17
CA MET A 348 26.28 17.95 -7.18
C MET A 348 27.25 16.80 -7.51
N ARG A 349 28.54 17.11 -7.64
CA ARG A 349 29.59 16.09 -7.89
C ARG A 349 29.63 15.05 -6.77
N ARG A 350 29.61 15.50 -5.51
CA ARG A 350 29.59 14.61 -4.32
C ARG A 350 28.34 13.75 -4.26
N ARG A 351 27.20 14.34 -4.60
CA ARG A 351 25.91 13.64 -4.66
C ARG A 351 25.90 12.57 -5.76
N ALA A 352 26.40 12.90 -6.96
CA ALA A 352 26.58 11.93 -8.04
C ALA A 352 27.53 10.81 -7.66
N LEU A 353 28.64 11.09 -6.95
CA LEU A 353 29.52 10.06 -6.40
C LEU A 353 28.76 9.12 -5.45
N SER A 354 27.97 9.66 -4.52
CA SER A 354 27.17 8.86 -3.59
C SER A 354 26.17 7.95 -4.29
N TYR A 355 25.53 8.44 -5.36
CA TYR A 355 24.62 7.64 -6.18
C TYR A 355 25.37 6.59 -7.02
N ALA A 356 26.49 6.94 -7.66
CA ALA A 356 27.32 6.01 -8.43
C ALA A 356 27.84 4.87 -7.55
N SER A 357 28.25 5.20 -6.33
CA SER A 357 28.66 4.24 -5.30
C SER A 357 27.55 3.25 -4.95
N ARG A 358 26.34 3.74 -4.63
CA ARG A 358 25.18 2.88 -4.36
C ARG A 358 24.75 2.05 -5.57
N ALA A 359 24.95 2.56 -6.78
CA ALA A 359 24.70 1.86 -8.04
C ALA A 359 25.80 0.84 -8.41
N GLY A 360 26.80 0.62 -7.55
CA GLY A 360 27.81 -0.43 -7.72
C GLY A 360 28.97 -0.09 -8.66
N VAL A 361 29.41 1.18 -8.69
CA VAL A 361 30.64 1.55 -9.43
C VAL A 361 31.85 0.74 -8.93
N PRO A 362 32.71 0.22 -9.83
CA PRO A 362 33.92 -0.49 -9.41
C PRO A 362 34.85 0.38 -8.57
N ILE A 363 35.37 -0.19 -7.48
CA ILE A 363 36.30 0.51 -6.57
C ILE A 363 37.52 1.09 -7.31
N ALA A 364 38.03 0.38 -8.32
CA ALA A 364 39.15 0.82 -9.13
C ALA A 364 38.89 2.17 -9.83
N ASP A 365 37.65 2.42 -10.26
CA ASP A 365 37.29 3.67 -10.91
C ASP A 365 37.17 4.84 -9.93
N LEU A 366 36.83 4.55 -8.67
CA LEU A 366 36.84 5.52 -7.59
C LEU A 366 38.26 5.83 -7.14
N VAL A 367 39.14 4.82 -7.05
CA VAL A 367 40.57 5.03 -6.80
C VAL A 367 41.17 5.95 -7.84
N ARG A 368 40.89 5.70 -9.12
CA ARG A 368 41.33 6.55 -10.24
C ARG A 368 40.79 7.98 -10.11
N LEU A 369 39.54 8.15 -9.68
CA LEU A 369 38.95 9.47 -9.47
C LEU A 369 39.69 10.27 -8.39
N TYR A 370 40.13 9.62 -7.31
CA TYR A 370 40.93 10.27 -6.27
C TYR A 370 42.25 10.80 -6.81
N ASP A 371 42.91 10.02 -7.68
CA ASP A 371 44.20 10.38 -8.26
C ASP A 371 44.12 11.58 -9.22
N THR A 372 42.98 11.78 -9.85
CA THR A 372 42.78 12.87 -10.82
C THR A 372 42.18 14.12 -10.20
N THR A 373 41.51 14.03 -9.05
CA THR A 373 40.78 15.17 -8.48
C THR A 373 41.66 16.05 -7.58
N THR A 374 41.57 17.36 -7.76
CA THR A 374 42.28 18.36 -6.95
C THR A 374 41.41 18.96 -5.85
N ASP A 375 40.10 18.74 -5.90
CA ASP A 375 39.13 19.31 -4.95
C ASP A 375 39.21 18.60 -3.59
N PRO A 376 39.52 19.31 -2.49
CA PRO A 376 39.64 18.71 -1.16
C PRO A 376 38.33 18.06 -0.66
N GLN A 377 37.17 18.67 -0.93
CA GLN A 377 35.88 18.11 -0.53
C GLN A 377 35.55 16.84 -1.31
N MET A 378 36.00 16.75 -2.55
CA MET A 378 35.87 15.53 -3.35
C MET A 378 36.76 14.40 -2.83
N LYS A 379 38.02 14.72 -2.52
CA LYS A 379 38.95 13.77 -1.87
C LYS A 379 38.39 13.25 -0.55
N ASP A 380 37.82 14.12 0.29
CA ASP A 380 37.19 13.74 1.56
C ASP A 380 36.01 12.75 1.36
N ALA A 381 35.17 13.00 0.36
CA ALA A 381 34.05 12.12 0.05
C ALA A 381 34.51 10.73 -0.43
N LEU A 382 35.57 10.67 -1.24
CA LEU A 382 36.18 9.41 -1.69
C LEU A 382 36.82 8.64 -0.55
N ILE A 383 37.56 9.31 0.34
CA ILE A 383 38.15 8.71 1.54
C ILE A 383 37.05 8.10 2.42
N SER A 384 35.96 8.84 2.64
CA SER A 384 34.83 8.37 3.44
C SER A 384 34.19 7.11 2.84
N PHE A 385 34.08 7.07 1.50
CA PHE A 385 33.61 5.87 0.81
C PHE A 385 34.56 4.68 0.96
N TYR A 386 35.88 4.88 0.83
CA TYR A 386 36.85 3.80 0.99
C TYR A 386 36.80 3.18 2.39
N VAL A 387 36.65 4.02 3.43
CA VAL A 387 36.52 3.57 4.82
C VAL A 387 35.23 2.78 5.01
N GLN A 388 34.11 3.23 4.45
CA GLN A 388 32.84 2.51 4.55
C GLN A 388 32.83 1.20 3.78
N SER A 389 33.51 1.14 2.62
CA SER A 389 33.54 -0.03 1.77
C SER A 389 34.31 -1.19 2.39
N GLY A 390 35.45 -0.93 3.05
CA GLY A 390 36.31 -1.97 3.61
C GLY A 390 36.94 -2.92 2.58
N ASP A 391 36.80 -2.64 1.28
CA ASP A 391 37.37 -3.44 0.20
C ASP A 391 38.90 -3.42 0.23
N ARG A 392 39.55 -4.52 -0.19
CA ARG A 392 41.01 -4.63 -0.18
C ARG A 392 41.69 -3.48 -0.94
N HIS A 393 41.21 -3.14 -2.13
CA HIS A 393 41.75 -2.04 -2.93
C HIS A 393 41.47 -0.68 -2.30
N ALA A 394 40.34 -0.53 -1.59
CA ALA A 394 40.01 0.67 -0.85
C ALA A 394 40.98 0.88 0.33
N VAL A 395 41.28 -0.18 1.09
CA VAL A 395 42.26 -0.15 2.18
C VAL A 395 43.67 0.14 1.66
N ASP A 396 44.08 -0.52 0.57
CA ASP A 396 45.38 -0.26 -0.07
C ASP A 396 45.52 1.22 -0.45
N LYS A 397 44.44 1.80 -1.01
CA LYS A 397 44.41 3.22 -1.35
C LYS A 397 44.48 4.12 -0.13
N LEU A 398 43.73 3.83 0.94
CA LEU A 398 43.77 4.60 2.19
C LEU A 398 45.18 4.61 2.81
N LEU A 399 45.87 3.48 2.82
CA LEU A 399 47.26 3.38 3.30
C LEU A 399 48.21 4.22 2.43
N SER A 400 48.04 4.19 1.11
CA SER A 400 48.81 5.04 0.19
C SER A 400 48.57 6.54 0.45
N ILE A 401 47.31 6.94 0.67
CA ILE A 401 46.94 8.34 0.95
C ILE A 401 47.58 8.79 2.27
N ALA A 402 47.47 7.99 3.33
CA ALA A 402 48.03 8.30 4.63
C ALA A 402 49.56 8.49 4.60
N LYS A 403 50.26 7.71 3.76
CA LYS A 403 51.72 7.79 3.58
C LYS A 403 52.14 8.97 2.70
N ASN A 404 51.47 9.16 1.56
CA ASN A 404 52.06 9.88 0.42
C ASN A 404 51.24 11.08 -0.08
N ASP A 405 50.01 11.34 0.38
CA ASP A 405 49.22 12.46 -0.16
C ASP A 405 49.92 13.79 0.10
N GLU A 406 50.00 14.67 -0.89
CA GLU A 406 50.71 15.95 -0.79
C GLU A 406 50.13 16.86 0.29
N ASN A 407 48.80 16.80 0.51
CA ASN A 407 48.11 17.65 1.48
C ASN A 407 48.23 17.07 2.90
N PRO A 408 48.95 17.73 3.83
CA PRO A 408 49.11 17.22 5.19
C PRO A 408 47.82 17.08 5.97
N ALA A 409 46.81 17.92 5.68
CA ALA A 409 45.51 17.84 6.33
C ALA A 409 44.74 16.58 5.92
N ILE A 410 44.82 16.20 4.63
CA ILE A 410 44.24 14.97 4.12
C ILE A 410 44.93 13.76 4.74
N ARG A 411 46.28 13.71 4.73
CA ARG A 411 47.04 12.63 5.39
C ARG A 411 46.60 12.42 6.84
N ARG A 412 46.61 13.49 7.64
CA ARG A 412 46.21 13.45 9.05
C ARG A 412 44.78 12.95 9.24
N ARG A 413 43.84 13.40 8.41
CA ARG A 413 42.45 12.98 8.46
C ARG A 413 42.28 11.50 8.08
N THR A 414 42.96 11.03 7.05
CA THR A 414 42.95 9.62 6.65
C THR A 414 43.53 8.74 7.76
N ILE A 415 44.65 9.12 8.36
CA ILE A 415 45.24 8.43 9.54
C ILE A 415 44.21 8.37 10.68
N ALA A 416 43.55 9.49 10.98
CA ALA A 416 42.52 9.54 12.02
C ALA A 416 41.34 8.60 11.73
N GLN A 417 40.88 8.49 10.48
CA GLN A 417 39.82 7.55 10.11
C GLN A 417 40.28 6.09 10.16
N LEU A 418 41.53 5.82 9.75
CA LEU A 418 42.15 4.50 9.81
C LEU A 418 42.35 3.97 11.24
N SER A 419 42.42 4.85 12.26
CA SER A 419 42.55 4.45 13.67
C SER A 419 41.44 3.52 14.17
N ARG A 420 40.28 3.53 13.52
CA ARG A 420 39.12 2.68 13.85
C ARG A 420 39.06 1.39 13.02
N SER A 421 40.04 1.16 12.16
CA SER A 421 40.07 -0.01 11.27
C SER A 421 40.57 -1.24 12.01
N GLU A 422 39.91 -2.37 11.78
CA GLU A 422 40.33 -3.67 12.30
C GLU A 422 41.30 -4.41 11.35
N ASP A 423 41.58 -3.87 10.16
CA ASP A 423 42.48 -4.51 9.18
C ASP A 423 43.91 -4.60 9.76
N PRO A 424 44.53 -5.81 9.82
CA PRO A 424 45.86 -6.00 10.37
C PRO A 424 46.93 -5.10 9.73
N ARG A 425 46.81 -4.85 8.43
CA ARG A 425 47.77 -4.02 7.66
C ARG A 425 47.68 -2.55 8.08
N VAL A 426 46.49 -2.10 8.47
CA VAL A 426 46.29 -0.75 9.01
C VAL A 426 46.88 -0.65 10.41
N LYS A 427 46.69 -1.67 11.27
CA LYS A 427 47.29 -1.71 12.61
C LYS A 427 48.81 -1.68 12.56
N GLU A 428 49.42 -2.48 11.68
CA GLU A 428 50.86 -2.49 11.44
C GLU A 428 51.37 -1.13 10.97
N PHE A 429 50.70 -0.53 9.97
CA PHE A 429 51.04 0.81 9.49
C PHE A 429 50.97 1.89 10.60
N LEU A 430 49.92 1.88 11.42
CA LEU A 430 49.78 2.85 12.52
C LEU A 430 50.84 2.65 13.60
N LYS A 431 51.22 1.40 13.88
CA LYS A 431 52.33 1.08 14.80
C LYS A 431 53.66 1.65 14.30
N ASP A 432 54.01 1.39 13.03
CA ASP A 432 55.23 1.90 12.40
C ASP A 432 55.31 3.44 12.40
N LEU A 433 54.15 4.11 12.35
CA LEU A 433 54.07 5.57 12.38
C LEU A 433 54.35 6.15 13.78
N ILE A 434 54.04 5.41 14.85
CA ILE A 434 54.29 5.82 16.25
C ILE A 434 55.74 5.54 16.65
N GLU A 435 56.37 4.51 16.08
CA GLU A 435 57.76 4.14 16.35
C GLU A 435 58.80 5.02 15.62
N ARG A 436 58.35 5.89 14.71
CA ARG A 436 59.16 6.90 14.01
C ARG A 436 58.98 8.27 14.64
#